data_AF-A0A2P2KAY0-F1
#
_entry.id   AF-A0A2P2KAY0-F1
#
_cell.length_a   1.000
_cell.length_b   1.000
_cell.length_c   1.000
_cell.angle_alpha   90.00
_cell.angle_beta   90.00
_cell.angle_gamma   90.00
#
_symmetry.space_group_name_H-M   'P 1'
#
loop_
_entity.id
_entity.type
_entity.pdbx_description
1 polymer ?
#
loop_
_entity_poly.entity_id
_entity_poly.type
_entity_poly.pdbx_seq_one_letter_code
_entity_poly.pdbx_strand_id
1 'polypeptide(L)'
;MIHKNGNHSYELYINYIKCFCCRYEPLSYLLGKEYFLHAYGPLYALSADVVASLVALRNDSIRMFSNEDVTIGAWMLAMNVDHEDNRALCQPECTESSIAVWDIPRCSGLCNPETKLLQLHQKESCSKSPTMVSDE
;
A
#
# COMPACT_ATOMS: atom_id res chain seq x y z
N MET A 1 -10.67 -2.63 -6.22
CA MET A 1 -10.67 -1.76 -7.41
C MET A 1 -10.29 -0.37 -6.90
N ILE A 2 -9.13 0.18 -7.28
CA ILE A 2 -8.66 1.47 -6.75
C ILE A 2 -9.14 2.54 -7.72
N HIS A 3 -10.12 3.34 -7.31
CA HIS A 3 -10.62 4.47 -8.08
C HIS A 3 -10.24 5.80 -7.41
N LYS A 4 -9.81 6.73 -8.26
CA LYS A 4 -9.24 8.04 -7.90
C LYS A 4 -10.37 9.08 -7.84
N ASN A 5 -10.39 9.93 -6.81
CA ASN A 5 -11.36 11.03 -6.69
C ASN A 5 -10.73 12.36 -7.17
N GLY A 6 -11.51 13.20 -7.84
CA GLY A 6 -11.08 14.51 -8.36
C GLY A 6 -11.07 15.63 -7.31
N ASN A 7 -10.26 16.65 -7.59
CA ASN A 7 -10.14 17.97 -6.94
C ASN A 7 -9.60 18.09 -5.51
N HIS A 8 -8.86 17.10 -5.03
CA HIS A 8 -7.68 17.43 -4.23
C HIS A 8 -6.52 17.58 -5.21
N SER A 9 -6.01 18.79 -5.36
CA SER A 9 -4.61 18.96 -5.69
C SER A 9 -3.85 18.21 -4.59
N TYR A 10 -3.55 16.93 -4.83
CA TYR A 10 -2.41 16.32 -4.19
C TYR A 10 -1.26 17.17 -4.73
N GLU A 11 -0.90 18.23 -4.00
CA GLU A 11 0.51 18.52 -3.86
C GLU A 11 1.09 17.14 -3.52
N LEU A 12 1.76 16.54 -4.50
CA LEU A 12 2.34 15.21 -4.44
C LEU A 12 3.52 15.31 -3.47
N TYR A 13 3.21 15.60 -2.21
CA TYR A 13 4.06 15.22 -1.11
C TYR A 13 4.20 13.70 -1.25
N ILE A 14 5.45 13.32 -1.33
CA ILE A 14 5.90 11.99 -1.65
C ILE A 14 5.37 11.06 -0.56
N ASN A 15 4.31 10.29 -0.83
CA ASN A 15 3.56 9.54 0.19
C ASN A 15 3.63 8.03 -0.02
N TYR A 16 3.74 7.29 1.08
CA TYR A 16 3.68 5.83 1.15
C TYR A 16 2.64 5.39 2.18
N ILE A 17 1.68 4.55 1.77
CA ILE A 17 0.50 4.24 2.59
C ILE A 17 0.66 2.96 3.40
N LYS A 18 0.44 3.03 4.71
CA LYS A 18 0.75 1.96 5.66
C LYS A 18 -0.45 1.20 6.22
N CYS A 19 -0.37 -0.13 6.15
CA CYS A 19 -1.07 -1.04 7.07
C CYS A 19 -0.04 -1.84 7.87
N PHE A 20 -0.12 -1.77 9.20
CA PHE A 20 0.85 -2.41 10.08
C PHE A 20 0.62 -3.93 10.16
N CYS A 21 1.66 -4.71 9.88
CA CYS A 21 1.84 -6.05 10.43
C CYS A 21 3.34 -6.35 10.56
N CYS A 22 3.74 -7.05 11.62
CA CYS A 22 5.14 -7.45 11.84
C CYS A 22 5.40 -8.79 11.14
N ARG A 23 6.35 -8.84 10.22
CA ARG A 23 6.78 -10.06 9.52
C ARG A 23 8.30 -10.20 9.54
N TYR A 24 8.75 -11.45 9.52
CA TYR A 24 10.16 -11.80 9.50
C TYR A 24 10.73 -11.67 8.07
N GLU A 25 11.80 -10.91 7.92
CA GLU A 25 12.62 -10.84 6.71
C GLU A 25 13.93 -11.60 6.95
N PRO A 26 14.24 -12.65 6.15
CA PRO A 26 15.49 -13.40 6.26
C PRO A 26 16.74 -12.52 6.13
N LEU A 27 16.65 -11.45 5.33
CA LEU A 27 17.71 -10.47 5.12
C LEU A 27 17.69 -9.30 6.12
N SER A 28 16.93 -9.40 7.22
CA SER A 28 16.78 -8.34 8.23
C SER A 28 18.10 -7.90 8.87
N TYR A 29 19.08 -8.80 8.96
CA TYR A 29 20.42 -8.47 9.48
C TYR A 29 21.16 -7.40 8.68
N LEU A 30 20.75 -7.13 7.43
CA LEU A 30 21.32 -6.08 6.58
C LEU A 30 20.73 -4.69 6.86
N LEU A 31 19.61 -4.63 7.59
CA LEU A 31 18.90 -3.39 7.94
C LEU A 31 19.36 -2.82 9.29
N GLY A 32 20.27 -3.51 9.97
CA GLY A 32 20.75 -3.16 11.30
C GLY A 32 20.06 -3.96 12.40
N LYS A 33 20.27 -3.53 13.65
CA LYS A 33 19.74 -4.23 14.84
C LYS A 33 18.25 -3.94 15.08
N GLU A 34 17.74 -2.87 14.51
CA GLU A 34 16.36 -2.43 14.65
C GLU A 34 15.61 -2.64 13.34
N TYR A 35 14.46 -3.31 13.43
CA TYR A 35 13.62 -3.54 12.27
C TYR A 35 12.84 -2.26 11.95
N PHE A 36 13.16 -1.63 10.82
CA PHE A 36 12.54 -0.37 10.45
C PHE A 36 11.06 -0.56 10.07
N LEU A 37 10.30 0.51 10.23
CA LEU A 37 8.86 0.52 9.98
C LEU A 37 8.57 0.70 8.49
N HIS A 38 7.89 -0.28 7.88
CA HIS A 38 7.36 -0.21 6.49
C HIS A 38 5.90 -0.67 6.42
N ALA A 39 5.20 -0.33 5.35
CA ALA A 39 3.87 -0.82 5.02
C ALA A 39 3.97 -2.27 4.60
N TYR A 40 3.16 -3.07 5.26
CA TYR A 40 3.03 -4.47 4.95
C TYR A 40 1.83 -4.68 4.04
N GLY A 41 2.01 -5.52 3.03
CA GLY A 41 0.94 -5.99 2.16
C GLY A 41 1.15 -5.65 0.68
N PRO A 42 0.30 -6.21 -0.19
CA PRO A 42 0.53 -6.22 -1.63
C PRO A 42 0.06 -4.93 -2.34
N LEU A 43 -0.26 -3.87 -1.59
CA LEU A 43 -0.71 -2.61 -2.15
C LEU A 43 0.03 -1.43 -1.55
N TYR A 44 0.64 -0.66 -2.45
CA TYR A 44 1.29 0.60 -2.17
C TYR A 44 0.93 1.58 -3.30
N ALA A 45 0.83 2.86 -2.96
CA ALA A 45 0.73 3.95 -3.93
C ALA A 45 2.02 4.76 -3.84
N LEU A 46 2.59 5.12 -5.00
CA LEU A 46 3.82 5.91 -5.10
C LEU A 46 3.55 7.15 -5.96
N SER A 47 4.15 8.29 -5.62
CA SER A 47 4.06 9.50 -6.43
C SER A 47 4.86 9.35 -7.73
N ALA A 48 4.51 10.13 -8.75
CA ALA A 48 5.25 10.15 -10.01
C ALA A 48 6.73 10.51 -9.81
N ASP A 49 7.03 11.42 -8.87
CA ASP A 49 8.39 11.87 -8.56
C ASP A 49 9.22 10.76 -7.87
N VAL A 50 8.61 9.97 -6.99
CA VAL A 50 9.24 8.77 -6.40
C VAL A 50 9.59 7.77 -7.50
N VAL A 51 8.64 7.50 -8.39
CA VAL A 51 8.86 6.56 -9.50
C VAL A 51 9.98 7.06 -10.42
N ALA A 52 9.99 8.35 -10.75
CA ALA A 52 11.06 8.96 -11.54
C ALA A 52 12.43 8.84 -10.86
N SER A 53 12.49 9.08 -9.55
CA SER A 53 13.72 8.97 -8.74
C SER A 53 14.24 7.53 -8.70
N LEU A 54 13.36 6.54 -8.49
CA LEU A 54 13.70 5.12 -8.52
C LEU A 54 14.26 4.69 -9.87
N VAL A 55 13.66 5.17 -10.97
CA VAL A 55 14.14 4.87 -12.33
C VAL A 55 15.52 5.49 -12.58
N ALA A 56 15.78 6.69 -12.07
CA ALA A 56 17.08 7.35 -12.21
C ALA A 56 18.20 6.67 -11.41
N LEU A 57 17.88 6.05 -10.27
CA LEU A 57 18.83 5.35 -9.39
C LEU A 57 19.13 3.90 -9.83
N ARG A 58 18.53 3.43 -10.94
CA ARG A 58 18.56 2.04 -11.43
C ARG A 58 19.91 1.59 -12.04
N ASN A 59 21.02 1.88 -11.37
CA ASN A 59 22.36 1.36 -11.68
C ASN A 59 22.90 0.57 -10.47
N ASP A 60 22.19 -0.48 -10.05
CA ASP A 60 22.52 -1.35 -8.91
C ASP A 60 22.70 -0.63 -7.55
N SER A 61 22.30 0.63 -7.48
CA SER A 61 22.48 1.48 -6.30
C SER A 61 21.43 1.22 -5.22
N ILE A 62 20.39 0.43 -5.54
CA ILE A 62 19.27 0.14 -4.65
C ILE A 62 19.16 -1.35 -4.38
N ARG A 63 19.08 -1.70 -3.10
CA ARG A 63 19.11 -3.09 -2.64
C ARG A 63 17.73 -3.74 -2.72
N MET A 64 17.69 -4.99 -3.17
CA MET A 64 16.50 -5.85 -3.13
C MET A 64 16.54 -6.74 -1.88
N PHE A 65 15.38 -6.98 -1.26
CA PHE A 65 15.18 -7.89 -0.13
C PHE A 65 14.30 -9.09 -0.56
N SER A 66 14.18 -10.11 0.31
CA SER A 66 13.40 -11.31 -0.05
C SER A 66 11.90 -11.04 -0.07
N ASN A 67 11.39 -10.16 0.80
CA ASN A 67 10.01 -9.69 0.73
C ASN A 67 9.92 -8.35 -0.03
N GLU A 68 8.94 -8.21 -0.93
CA GLU A 68 8.83 -7.01 -1.77
C GLU A 68 8.47 -5.75 -0.96
N ASP A 69 7.66 -5.89 0.08
CA ASP A 69 7.23 -4.80 0.96
C ASP A 69 8.39 -4.21 1.77
N VAL A 70 9.32 -5.07 2.22
CA VAL A 70 10.59 -4.64 2.83
C VAL A 70 11.46 -3.90 1.81
N THR A 71 11.50 -4.37 0.57
CA THR A 71 12.25 -3.71 -0.51
C THR A 71 11.73 -2.31 -0.76
N ILE A 72 10.42 -2.16 -0.97
CA ILE A 72 9.78 -0.85 -1.18
C ILE A 72 10.01 0.04 0.05
N GLY A 73 9.79 -0.49 1.26
CA GLY A 73 10.01 0.27 2.50
C GLY A 73 11.44 0.78 2.66
N ALA A 74 12.43 -0.06 2.34
CA ALA A 74 13.84 0.33 2.41
C ALA A 74 14.17 1.43 1.40
N TRP A 75 13.57 1.38 0.21
CA TRP A 75 13.74 2.42 -0.81
C TRP A 75 13.11 3.74 -0.38
N MET A 76 11.88 3.70 0.15
CA MET A 76 11.20 4.90 0.66
C MET A 76 12.00 5.55 1.79
N LEU A 77 12.55 4.75 2.70
CA LEU A 77 13.43 5.23 3.76
C LEU A 77 14.71 5.87 3.20
N ALA A 78 15.37 5.23 2.24
CA ALA A 78 16.59 5.74 1.62
C ALA A 78 16.38 7.05 0.85
N MET A 79 15.20 7.23 0.24
CA MET A 79 14.81 8.44 -0.48
C MET A 79 14.23 9.52 0.43
N ASN A 80 14.18 9.31 1.76
CA ASN A 80 13.60 10.22 2.74
C ASN A 80 12.18 10.67 2.37
N VAL A 81 11.35 9.68 1.99
CA VAL A 81 9.95 9.85 1.62
C VAL A 81 9.07 10.08 2.86
N ASP A 82 8.05 10.93 2.73
CA ASP A 82 7.05 11.12 3.77
C ASP A 82 6.10 9.90 3.82
N HIS A 83 5.77 9.47 5.03
CA HIS A 83 4.94 8.28 5.24
C HIS A 83 3.53 8.72 5.63
N GLU A 84 2.51 8.20 4.94
CA GLU A 84 1.11 8.42 5.29
C GLU A 84 0.51 7.17 5.95
N ASP A 85 0.00 7.33 7.17
CA ASP A 85 -0.83 6.29 7.81
C ASP A 85 -2.30 6.48 7.43
N ASN A 86 -2.70 5.95 6.28
CA ASN A 86 -4.11 5.94 5.88
C ASN A 86 -4.78 4.60 6.19
N ARG A 87 -5.45 4.55 7.35
CA ARG A 87 -6.15 3.36 7.85
C ARG A 87 -7.35 2.93 7.00
N ALA A 88 -7.79 3.73 6.02
CA ALA A 88 -8.78 3.31 5.03
C ALA A 88 -8.31 2.14 4.17
N LEU A 89 -6.98 1.97 4.04
CA LEU A 89 -6.40 0.80 3.40
C LEU A 89 -6.32 -0.42 4.30
N CYS A 90 -6.64 -0.34 5.59
CA CYS A 90 -6.42 -1.46 6.53
C CYS A 90 -7.72 -2.09 7.01
N GLN A 91 -8.80 -1.86 6.28
CA GLN A 91 -10.13 -2.28 6.71
C GLN A 91 -10.33 -3.78 6.47
N PRO A 92 -10.86 -4.53 7.45
CA PRO A 92 -11.18 -5.94 7.27
C PRO A 92 -12.50 -6.15 6.50
N GLU A 93 -13.30 -5.09 6.36
CA GLU A 93 -14.60 -5.10 5.68
C GLU A 93 -14.78 -3.81 4.87
N CYS A 94 -15.66 -3.87 3.85
CA CYS A 94 -15.99 -2.66 3.09
C CYS A 94 -16.84 -1.71 3.92
N THR A 95 -16.37 -0.49 4.03
CA THR A 95 -17.07 0.66 4.61
C THR A 95 -17.07 1.79 3.59
N GLU A 96 -17.86 2.85 3.82
CA GLU A 96 -17.90 4.03 2.94
C GLU A 96 -16.51 4.67 2.76
N SER A 97 -15.66 4.57 3.78
CA SER A 97 -14.28 5.07 3.76
C SER A 97 -13.25 4.06 3.29
N SER A 98 -13.59 2.77 3.16
CA SER A 98 -12.60 1.73 2.84
C SER A 98 -12.12 1.86 1.40
N ILE A 99 -10.80 1.80 1.21
CA ILE A 99 -10.17 1.78 -0.12
C ILE A 99 -9.82 0.34 -0.52
N ALA A 100 -9.48 -0.50 0.45
CA ALA A 100 -9.13 -1.92 0.24
C ALA A 100 -9.59 -2.78 1.42
N VAL A 101 -9.80 -4.07 1.15
CA VAL A 101 -10.22 -5.08 2.15
C VAL A 101 -9.21 -6.21 2.22
N TRP A 102 -8.86 -6.60 3.46
CA TRP A 102 -7.87 -7.63 3.74
C TRP A 102 -8.31 -8.56 4.87
N ASP A 103 -7.87 -9.81 4.82
CA ASP A 103 -8.07 -10.80 5.86
C ASP A 103 -6.83 -10.87 6.79
N ILE A 104 -6.36 -9.73 7.31
CA ILE A 104 -5.27 -9.65 8.30
C ILE A 104 -5.83 -9.91 9.71
N PRO A 105 -5.14 -10.66 10.59
CA PRO A 105 -3.83 -11.31 10.42
C PRO A 105 -3.89 -12.73 9.85
N ARG A 106 -5.06 -13.18 9.36
CA ARG A 106 -5.28 -14.57 8.92
C ARG A 106 -4.44 -14.94 7.68
N CYS A 107 -4.26 -14.01 6.73
CA CYS A 107 -3.37 -14.18 5.60
C CYS A 107 -2.77 -12.84 5.12
N SER A 108 -1.73 -12.94 4.28
CA SER A 108 -1.14 -11.79 3.58
C SER A 108 -2.03 -11.38 2.41
N GLY A 109 -3.00 -10.52 2.68
CA GLY A 109 -3.93 -10.03 1.67
C GLY A 109 -5.35 -10.52 1.89
N LEU A 110 -6.04 -10.92 0.82
CA LEU A 110 -7.38 -11.49 0.87
C LEU A 110 -7.29 -13.02 0.78
N CYS A 111 -7.88 -13.75 1.73
CA CYS A 111 -7.80 -15.22 1.73
C CYS A 111 -8.76 -15.79 0.70
N ASN A 112 -8.34 -16.82 -0.06
CA ASN A 112 -9.13 -17.45 -1.13
C ASN A 112 -9.73 -16.40 -2.09
N PRO A 113 -8.88 -15.55 -2.71
CA PRO A 113 -9.32 -14.36 -3.43
C PRO A 113 -10.27 -14.68 -4.57
N GLU A 114 -10.14 -15.84 -5.23
CA GLU A 114 -11.02 -16.29 -6.31
C GLU A 114 -12.49 -16.41 -5.85
N THR A 115 -12.71 -16.80 -4.60
CA THR A 115 -14.06 -16.91 -4.03
C THR A 115 -14.48 -15.61 -3.35
N LYS A 116 -13.58 -15.03 -2.54
CA LYS A 116 -13.88 -13.83 -1.75
C LYS A 116 -14.16 -12.60 -2.61
N LEU A 117 -13.45 -12.40 -3.73
CA LEU A 117 -13.69 -11.25 -4.60
C LEU A 117 -15.10 -11.27 -5.19
N LEU A 118 -15.59 -12.44 -5.59
CA LEU A 118 -16.96 -12.59 -6.10
C LEU A 118 -18.00 -12.24 -5.02
N GLN A 119 -17.79 -12.69 -3.78
CA GLN A 119 -18.66 -12.35 -2.66
C GLN A 119 -18.63 -10.86 -2.32
N LEU A 120 -17.45 -10.24 -2.33
CA LEU A 120 -17.29 -8.81 -2.07
C LEU A 120 -17.98 -7.97 -3.15
N HIS A 121 -17.85 -8.32 -4.43
CA HIS A 121 -18.55 -7.61 -5.52
C HIS A 121 -20.08 -7.66 -5.40
N GLN A 122 -20.65 -8.67 -4.73
CA GLN A 122 -22.09 -8.77 -4.50
C GLN A 122 -22.58 -7.89 -3.33
N LYS A 123 -21.68 -7.39 -2.47
CA LYS A 123 -22.04 -6.51 -1.36
C LYS A 123 -22.21 -5.08 -1.85
N GLU A 124 -23.33 -4.43 -1.53
CA GLU A 124 -23.55 -3.01 -1.86
C GLU A 124 -22.43 -2.11 -1.33
N SER A 125 -21.99 -2.32 -0.08
CA SER A 125 -20.94 -1.49 0.53
C SER A 125 -19.58 -1.56 -0.19
N CYS A 126 -19.33 -2.61 -0.98
CA CYS A 126 -18.11 -2.76 -1.77
C CYS A 126 -18.29 -2.37 -3.25
N SER A 127 -19.53 -2.25 -3.72
CA SER A 127 -19.86 -2.14 -5.15
C SER A 127 -20.54 -0.82 -5.52
N LYS A 128 -21.20 -0.15 -4.57
CA LYS A 128 -21.94 1.09 -4.78
C LYS A 128 -21.28 2.34 -4.21
N SER A 129 -20.08 2.23 -3.61
CA SER A 129 -19.32 3.44 -3.26
C SER A 129 -19.16 4.31 -4.51
N PRO A 130 -19.49 5.61 -4.45
CA PRO A 130 -19.56 6.45 -5.63
C PRO A 130 -18.20 6.42 -6.31
N THR A 131 -18.19 5.93 -7.55
CA THR A 131 -16.96 5.86 -8.34
C THR A 131 -16.47 7.26 -8.71
N MET A 132 -17.36 8.27 -8.63
CA MET A 132 -17.12 9.70 -8.55
C MET A 132 -18.36 10.36 -7.92
N VAL A 133 -18.20 11.47 -7.20
CA VAL A 133 -19.29 12.45 -7.11
C VAL A 133 -19.41 13.03 -8.52
N SER A 134 -20.57 12.91 -9.17
CA SER A 134 -20.80 13.64 -10.42
C SER A 134 -20.69 15.12 -10.10
N ASP A 135 -19.84 15.85 -10.84
CA ASP A 135 -19.81 17.31 -10.83
C ASP A 135 -21.16 17.82 -11.37
N GLU A 136 -22.18 17.90 -10.51
CA GLU A 136 -23.38 18.71 -10.72
C GLU A 136 -23.26 20.03 -9.95
#